data_AF-A0A718VHN3-F1
#
_entry.id   AF-A0A718VHN3-F1
#
_cell.length_a   1.000
_cell.length_b   1.000
_cell.length_c   1.000
_cell.angle_alpha   90.00
_cell.angle_beta   90.00
_cell.angle_gamma   90.00
#
_symmetry.space_group_name_H-M   'P 1'
#
loop_
_entity.id
_entity.type
_entity.pdbx_description
1 polymer ?
#
loop_
_entity_poly.entity_id
_entity_poly.type
_entity_poly.pdbx_seq_one_letter_code
_entity_poly.pdbx_strand_id
1 'polypeptide(L)'
;MSSGCGDVLSLNDLQVAKKHQIFEAEVITGKQGGVAGGADIDYATNQVTGQTQKTLPAVLRDAGFSPASFNFTTGGTLGADDADKAVLWPIEDGGDGNYYVWRGSLPKVIPAASTPLTTGGISDSAWVAFGDITFRAEADKKFKYSVKLSDFTTLQQLADAAVDSVLIDRDYNFSNNETVNFGGKTLTIDCKAKFIGDGSLVFTQLGRGSVVVGAYMESATTPWVIKPWTDDNQWITNPAAVVATLKQSKTDGYQPTVNDYAKFPGIESLLPPEAKGQSISSTLEIRECTGVEVHRASGLMACFLFRGCHFCKMVDADNPSGGVHGVITFENLSGDWGKGNYVIGGRTSYGSVSSAQFLRNNGGFARDGGVIGFTSYRAGESGVKTWQGTVGSTTSRNYNLQFRDS
;
A
#
# COMPACT_ATOMS: atom_id res chain seq x y z
N MET A 1 -43.19 -57.17 -24.29
CA MET A 1 -43.47 -56.16 -23.24
C MET A 1 -42.50 -55.01 -23.47
N SER A 2 -42.90 -54.03 -24.31
CA SER A 2 -42.05 -52.88 -24.63
C SER A 2 -42.28 -51.80 -23.56
N SER A 3 -41.22 -51.48 -22.82
CA SER A 3 -41.15 -50.34 -21.92
C SER A 3 -40.82 -49.11 -22.78
N GLY A 4 -41.78 -48.19 -22.92
CA GLY A 4 -41.61 -47.00 -23.75
C GLY A 4 -42.84 -46.11 -23.70
N CYS A 5 -43.18 -45.60 -22.53
CA CYS A 5 -44.05 -44.43 -22.41
C CYS A 5 -43.15 -43.35 -21.82
N GLY A 6 -42.61 -42.49 -22.70
CA GLY A 6 -41.81 -41.35 -22.28
C GLY A 6 -42.65 -40.40 -21.43
N ASP A 7 -42.03 -39.75 -20.45
CA ASP A 7 -42.65 -38.73 -19.61
C ASP A 7 -43.32 -37.67 -20.50
N VAL A 8 -44.65 -37.76 -20.62
CA VAL A 8 -45.45 -36.78 -21.36
C VAL A 8 -45.67 -35.60 -20.40
N LEU A 9 -45.24 -34.41 -20.81
CA LEU A 9 -45.51 -33.15 -20.09
C LEU A 9 -47.00 -33.05 -19.72
N SER A 10 -47.28 -32.95 -18.43
CA SER A 10 -48.65 -32.79 -17.95
C SER A 10 -49.12 -31.33 -18.10
N LEU A 11 -50.44 -31.12 -18.07
CA LEU A 11 -51.02 -29.77 -18.03
C LEU A 11 -50.47 -28.95 -16.86
N ASN A 12 -50.21 -29.61 -15.73
CA ASN A 12 -49.65 -28.97 -14.55
C ASN A 12 -48.21 -28.49 -14.79
N ASP A 13 -47.39 -29.29 -15.48
CA ASP A 13 -46.01 -28.91 -15.82
C ASP A 13 -45.98 -27.69 -16.76
N LEU A 14 -46.88 -27.65 -17.75
CA LEU A 14 -47.03 -26.50 -18.64
C LEU A 14 -47.50 -25.23 -17.89
N GLN A 15 -48.40 -25.38 -16.90
CA GLN A 15 -48.85 -24.26 -16.07
C GLN A 15 -47.73 -23.74 -15.17
N VAL A 16 -46.91 -24.63 -14.58
CA VAL A 16 -45.74 -24.27 -13.77
C VAL A 16 -44.69 -23.57 -14.63
N ALA A 17 -44.36 -24.12 -15.79
CA ALA A 17 -43.40 -23.51 -16.73
C ALA A 17 -43.85 -22.09 -17.17
N LYS A 18 -45.14 -21.92 -17.47
CA LYS A 18 -45.70 -20.60 -17.81
C LYS A 18 -45.55 -19.58 -16.67
N LYS A 19 -45.73 -20.00 -15.41
CA LYS A 19 -45.53 -19.10 -14.25
C LYS A 19 -44.07 -18.68 -14.09
N HIS A 20 -43.13 -19.59 -14.32
CA HIS A 20 -41.70 -19.25 -14.32
C HIS A 20 -41.35 -18.27 -15.44
N GLN A 21 -41.83 -18.51 -16.67
CA GLN A 21 -41.63 -17.60 -17.80
C GLN A 21 -42.22 -16.22 -17.55
N ILE A 22 -43.43 -16.13 -16.98
CA ILE A 22 -44.04 -14.84 -16.62
C ILE A 22 -43.19 -14.12 -15.58
N PHE A 23 -42.73 -14.82 -14.54
CA PHE A 23 -41.86 -14.22 -13.53
C PHE A 23 -40.57 -13.66 -14.14
N GLU A 24 -39.90 -14.41 -15.02
CA GLU A 24 -38.70 -13.96 -15.73
C GLU A 24 -38.99 -12.74 -16.60
N ALA A 25 -40.09 -12.76 -17.35
CA ALA A 25 -40.52 -11.64 -18.18
C ALA A 25 -40.86 -10.39 -17.35
N GLU A 26 -41.52 -10.55 -16.20
CA GLU A 26 -41.82 -9.48 -15.25
C GLU A 26 -40.53 -8.88 -14.66
N VAL A 27 -39.55 -9.71 -14.28
CA VAL A 27 -38.23 -9.27 -13.78
C VAL A 27 -37.51 -8.43 -14.84
N ILE A 28 -37.51 -8.86 -16.11
CA ILE A 28 -36.80 -8.17 -17.20
C ILE A 28 -37.51 -6.89 -17.61
N THR A 29 -38.83 -6.96 -17.84
CA THR A 29 -39.60 -5.84 -18.41
C THR A 29 -40.03 -4.81 -17.38
N GLY A 30 -40.13 -5.19 -16.10
CA GLY A 30 -40.76 -4.36 -15.06
C GLY A 30 -42.25 -4.13 -15.30
N LYS A 31 -42.90 -4.95 -16.13
CA LYS A 31 -44.33 -4.85 -16.45
C LYS A 31 -45.08 -6.06 -15.92
N GLN A 32 -46.21 -5.83 -15.26
CA GLN A 32 -47.07 -6.90 -14.76
C GLN A 32 -47.49 -7.84 -15.90
N GLY A 33 -47.33 -9.14 -15.70
CA GLY A 33 -47.57 -10.17 -16.71
C GLY A 33 -46.49 -10.28 -17.78
N GLY A 34 -45.41 -9.49 -17.72
CA GLY A 34 -44.32 -9.50 -18.70
C GLY A 34 -44.70 -8.96 -20.08
N VAL A 35 -45.77 -8.15 -20.16
CA VAL A 35 -46.33 -7.65 -21.43
C VAL A 35 -46.29 -6.12 -21.50
N ALA A 36 -46.13 -5.57 -22.71
CA ALA A 36 -45.99 -4.12 -22.92
C ALA A 36 -47.16 -3.27 -22.35
N GLY A 37 -48.37 -3.83 -22.29
CA GLY A 37 -49.57 -3.16 -21.74
C GLY A 37 -49.77 -3.32 -20.23
N GLY A 38 -48.86 -4.04 -19.54
CA GLY A 38 -48.94 -4.25 -18.10
C GLY A 38 -48.66 -2.98 -17.28
N ALA A 39 -49.12 -2.96 -16.03
CA ALA A 39 -48.75 -1.90 -15.08
C ALA A 39 -47.25 -2.00 -14.73
N ASP A 40 -46.62 -0.86 -14.44
CA ASP A 40 -45.23 -0.84 -13.96
C ASP A 40 -45.12 -1.46 -12.57
N ILE A 41 -44.16 -2.35 -12.40
CA ILE A 41 -43.88 -3.06 -11.15
C ILE A 41 -42.39 -2.97 -10.79
N ASP A 42 -42.12 -2.73 -9.51
CA ASP A 42 -40.74 -2.65 -9.00
C ASP A 42 -40.22 -4.00 -8.51
N TYR A 43 -41.12 -4.92 -8.20
CA TYR A 43 -40.81 -6.27 -7.75
C TYR A 43 -41.71 -7.28 -8.46
N ALA A 44 -41.11 -8.35 -8.95
CA ALA A 44 -41.81 -9.53 -9.44
C ALA A 44 -41.75 -10.63 -8.38
N THR A 45 -42.77 -11.47 -8.28
CA THR A 45 -42.80 -12.61 -7.35
C THR A 45 -43.11 -13.89 -8.09
N ASN A 46 -42.22 -14.87 -7.98
CA ASN A 46 -42.40 -16.19 -8.54
C ASN A 46 -43.51 -16.93 -7.79
N GLN A 47 -44.64 -17.16 -8.45
CA GLN A 47 -45.83 -17.80 -7.86
C GLN A 47 -45.64 -19.30 -7.56
N VAL A 48 -44.55 -19.91 -8.01
CA VAL A 48 -44.21 -21.33 -7.77
C VAL A 48 -43.27 -21.45 -6.56
N THR A 49 -42.23 -20.61 -6.50
CA THR A 49 -41.19 -20.69 -5.46
C THR A 49 -41.36 -19.70 -4.31
N GLY A 50 -42.20 -18.67 -4.47
CA GLY A 50 -42.35 -17.57 -3.52
C GLY A 50 -41.20 -16.55 -3.56
N GLN A 51 -40.23 -16.71 -4.46
CA GLN A 51 -39.10 -15.79 -4.58
C GLN A 51 -39.56 -14.43 -5.11
N THR A 52 -39.23 -13.35 -4.39
CA THR A 52 -39.43 -11.98 -4.86
C THR A 52 -38.11 -11.40 -5.36
N GLN A 53 -38.14 -10.76 -6.51
CA GLN A 53 -36.97 -10.14 -7.14
C GLN A 53 -37.30 -8.74 -7.64
N LYS A 54 -36.37 -7.80 -7.45
CA LYS A 54 -36.50 -6.44 -7.97
C LYS A 54 -36.37 -6.46 -9.50
N THR A 55 -37.21 -5.70 -10.20
CA THR A 55 -37.22 -5.67 -11.67
C THR A 55 -36.06 -4.86 -12.22
N LEU A 56 -35.54 -5.22 -13.40
CA LEU A 56 -34.40 -4.54 -14.01
C LEU A 56 -34.62 -3.03 -14.19
N PRO A 57 -35.81 -2.54 -14.62
CA PRO A 57 -36.11 -1.11 -14.67
C PRO A 57 -36.03 -0.42 -13.30
N ALA A 58 -36.46 -1.08 -12.22
CA ALA A 58 -36.36 -0.52 -10.89
C ALA A 58 -34.91 -0.48 -10.38
N VAL A 59 -34.10 -1.49 -10.72
CA VAL A 59 -32.65 -1.50 -10.44
C VAL A 59 -31.92 -0.41 -11.23
N LEU A 60 -32.30 -0.17 -12.50
CA LEU A 60 -31.77 0.93 -13.31
C LEU A 60 -32.00 2.30 -12.66
N ARG A 61 -33.24 2.55 -12.20
CA ARG A 61 -33.60 3.82 -11.56
C ARG A 61 -32.85 4.06 -10.26
N ASP A 62 -32.69 3.02 -9.44
CA ASP A 62 -31.87 3.09 -8.22
C ASP A 62 -30.42 3.49 -8.54
N ALA A 63 -29.90 3.08 -9.70
CA ALA A 63 -28.57 3.42 -10.18
C ALA A 63 -28.49 4.76 -10.93
N GLY A 64 -29.59 5.53 -10.99
CA GLY A 64 -29.64 6.83 -11.66
C GLY A 64 -29.79 6.76 -13.18
N PHE A 65 -30.15 5.60 -13.74
CA PHE A 65 -30.44 5.41 -15.16
C PHE A 65 -31.94 5.27 -15.40
N SER A 66 -32.40 5.69 -16.58
CA SER A 66 -33.79 5.51 -16.99
C SER A 66 -33.89 4.69 -18.28
N PRO A 67 -34.85 3.76 -18.41
CA PRO A 67 -35.06 3.03 -19.65
C PRO A 67 -35.35 4.00 -20.81
N ALA A 68 -34.76 3.75 -21.98
CA ALA A 68 -35.18 4.39 -23.21
C ALA A 68 -36.60 3.95 -23.59
N SER A 69 -37.34 4.80 -24.30
CA SER A 69 -38.68 4.46 -24.82
C SER A 69 -38.65 3.47 -26.00
N PHE A 70 -37.44 3.06 -26.42
CA PHE A 70 -37.18 2.16 -27.53
C PHE A 70 -36.10 1.13 -27.14
N ASN A 71 -35.97 0.08 -27.94
CA ASN A 71 -34.97 -0.98 -27.75
C ASN A 71 -34.18 -1.22 -29.05
N PHE A 72 -33.22 -2.16 -29.05
CA PHE A 72 -32.42 -2.46 -30.25
C PHE A 72 -33.25 -3.02 -31.43
N THR A 73 -34.43 -3.59 -31.14
CA THR A 73 -35.37 -4.11 -32.16
C THR A 73 -36.13 -2.99 -32.84
N THR A 74 -36.71 -2.05 -32.08
CA THR A 74 -37.50 -0.93 -32.61
C THR A 74 -36.63 0.19 -33.17
N GLY A 75 -35.41 0.35 -32.64
CA GLY A 75 -34.53 1.47 -32.97
C GLY A 75 -35.02 2.81 -32.42
N GLY A 76 -34.14 3.81 -32.43
CA GLY A 76 -34.40 5.14 -31.90
C GLY A 76 -33.14 6.01 -31.88
N THR A 77 -33.22 7.18 -31.26
CA THR A 77 -32.09 8.10 -31.12
C THR A 77 -31.96 8.52 -29.67
N LEU A 78 -30.76 8.34 -29.10
CA LEU A 78 -30.38 9.01 -27.86
C LEU A 78 -29.96 10.44 -28.21
N GLY A 79 -30.65 11.44 -27.64
CA GLY A 79 -30.35 12.86 -27.79
C GLY A 79 -29.08 13.28 -27.05
N ALA A 80 -28.74 14.57 -27.14
CA ALA A 80 -27.55 15.13 -26.50
C ALA A 80 -27.56 15.00 -24.96
N ASP A 81 -28.76 14.99 -24.37
CA ASP A 81 -28.97 14.96 -22.91
C ASP A 81 -29.35 13.56 -22.38
N ASP A 82 -29.39 12.53 -23.24
CA ASP A 82 -29.83 11.18 -22.90
C ASP A 82 -28.68 10.27 -22.38
N ALA A 83 -27.69 10.86 -21.70
CA ALA A 83 -26.54 10.11 -21.17
C ALA A 83 -26.91 9.13 -20.04
N ASP A 84 -28.06 9.33 -19.40
CA ASP A 84 -28.64 8.47 -18.37
C ASP A 84 -29.60 7.41 -18.93
N LYS A 85 -29.78 7.35 -20.26
CA LYS A 85 -30.68 6.36 -20.88
C LYS A 85 -30.01 5.02 -21.07
N ALA A 86 -30.76 3.96 -20.77
CA ALA A 86 -30.36 2.59 -21.04
C ALA A 86 -31.30 1.93 -22.05
N VAL A 87 -30.73 1.32 -23.10
CA VAL A 87 -31.47 0.66 -24.19
C VAL A 87 -31.48 -0.84 -23.95
N LEU A 88 -32.67 -1.46 -23.93
CA LEU A 88 -32.83 -2.89 -23.75
C LEU A 88 -32.44 -3.66 -25.02
N TRP A 89 -31.72 -4.78 -24.89
CA TRP A 89 -31.58 -5.80 -25.93
C TRP A 89 -32.46 -7.02 -25.58
N PRO A 90 -33.69 -7.11 -26.11
CA PRO A 90 -34.68 -8.08 -25.65
C PRO A 90 -34.31 -9.52 -26.01
N ILE A 91 -34.52 -10.46 -25.08
CA ILE A 91 -34.26 -11.90 -25.33
C ILE A 91 -35.18 -12.48 -26.41
N GLU A 92 -36.42 -11.97 -26.48
CA GLU A 92 -37.43 -12.36 -27.47
C GLU A 92 -37.01 -12.07 -28.92
N ASP A 93 -36.09 -11.13 -29.11
CA ASP A 93 -35.56 -10.71 -30.41
C ASP A 93 -34.11 -11.18 -30.63
N GLY A 94 -33.66 -12.20 -29.89
CA GLY A 94 -32.33 -12.79 -30.01
C GLY A 94 -31.22 -12.04 -29.25
N GLY A 95 -31.60 -11.12 -28.36
CA GLY A 95 -30.68 -10.47 -27.42
C GLY A 95 -30.43 -11.26 -26.14
N ASP A 96 -29.71 -10.65 -25.22
CA ASP A 96 -29.31 -11.26 -23.94
C ASP A 96 -30.16 -10.80 -22.75
N GLY A 97 -31.18 -9.97 -22.99
CA GLY A 97 -32.05 -9.42 -21.95
C GLY A 97 -31.42 -8.28 -21.14
N ASN A 98 -30.21 -7.83 -21.48
CA ASN A 98 -29.53 -6.76 -20.76
C ASN A 98 -29.90 -5.37 -21.28
N TYR A 99 -29.80 -4.40 -20.38
CA TYR A 99 -29.79 -2.99 -20.73
C TYR A 99 -28.37 -2.52 -21.01
N TYR A 100 -28.21 -1.70 -22.05
CA TYR A 100 -26.93 -1.14 -22.46
C TYR A 100 -26.96 0.39 -22.38
N VAL A 101 -25.86 0.96 -21.88
CA VAL A 101 -25.65 2.41 -21.77
C VAL A 101 -24.62 2.83 -22.80
N TRP A 102 -24.87 3.93 -23.52
CA TRP A 102 -23.92 4.50 -24.48
C TRP A 102 -22.94 5.44 -23.77
N ARG A 103 -21.63 5.19 -23.92
CA ARG A 103 -20.53 6.02 -23.38
C ARG A 103 -19.78 6.82 -24.44
N GLY A 104 -20.17 6.68 -25.71
CA GLY A 104 -19.61 7.48 -26.79
C GLY A 104 -20.26 8.86 -26.91
N SER A 105 -19.90 9.60 -27.94
CA SER A 105 -20.51 10.92 -28.23
C SER A 105 -22.01 10.79 -28.52
N LEU A 106 -22.79 11.71 -27.96
CA LEU A 106 -24.21 11.91 -28.27
C LEU A 106 -24.38 13.06 -29.29
N PRO A 107 -25.44 13.05 -30.14
CA PRO A 107 -26.52 12.08 -30.19
C PRO A 107 -26.10 10.74 -30.84
N LYS A 108 -26.80 9.66 -30.48
CA LYS A 108 -26.55 8.31 -31.00
C LYS A 108 -27.81 7.74 -31.64
N VAL A 109 -27.76 7.53 -32.96
CA VAL A 109 -28.80 6.81 -33.71
C VAL A 109 -28.58 5.30 -33.58
N ILE A 110 -29.64 4.58 -33.19
CA ILE A 110 -29.72 3.13 -33.11
C ILE A 110 -30.72 2.64 -34.16
N PRO A 111 -30.26 1.98 -35.24
CA PRO A 111 -31.16 1.42 -36.24
C PRO A 111 -32.08 0.34 -35.64
N ALA A 112 -33.28 0.19 -36.21
CA ALA A 112 -34.14 -0.96 -35.91
C ALA A 112 -33.44 -2.28 -36.31
N ALA A 113 -33.78 -3.37 -35.61
CA ALA A 113 -33.17 -4.69 -35.77
C ALA A 113 -31.62 -4.66 -35.70
N SER A 114 -31.06 -3.85 -34.80
CA SER A 114 -29.61 -3.78 -34.57
C SER A 114 -29.20 -4.50 -33.30
N THR A 115 -27.91 -4.47 -32.99
CA THR A 115 -27.31 -4.99 -31.75
C THR A 115 -26.30 -3.97 -31.24
N PRO A 116 -25.93 -4.01 -29.95
CA PRO A 116 -24.84 -3.17 -29.43
C PRO A 116 -23.57 -3.26 -30.30
N LEU A 117 -23.23 -4.47 -30.77
CA LEU A 117 -22.05 -4.71 -31.60
C LEU A 117 -22.17 -4.04 -32.97
N THR A 118 -23.30 -4.17 -33.66
CA THR A 118 -23.52 -3.62 -35.00
C THR A 118 -23.80 -2.12 -35.01
N THR A 119 -24.10 -1.52 -33.84
CA THR A 119 -24.36 -0.08 -33.69
C THR A 119 -23.33 0.63 -32.80
N GLY A 120 -22.05 0.24 -32.85
CA GLY A 120 -20.96 1.01 -32.23
C GLY A 120 -19.97 0.19 -31.42
N GLY A 121 -20.23 -1.10 -31.20
CA GLY A 121 -19.35 -1.98 -30.45
C GLY A 121 -19.56 -1.89 -28.94
N ILE A 122 -19.08 -2.92 -28.24
CA ILE A 122 -19.08 -2.99 -26.77
C ILE A 122 -17.68 -2.62 -26.29
N SER A 123 -17.57 -1.51 -25.54
CA SER A 123 -16.31 -1.05 -24.94
C SER A 123 -16.58 0.03 -23.88
N ASP A 124 -15.58 0.37 -23.07
CA ASP A 124 -15.68 1.44 -22.06
C ASP A 124 -16.02 2.82 -22.64
N SER A 125 -15.84 3.02 -23.95
CA SER A 125 -16.15 4.26 -24.68
C SER A 125 -17.32 4.12 -25.68
N ALA A 126 -18.07 3.01 -25.63
CA ALA A 126 -19.18 2.70 -26.54
C ALA A 126 -20.35 2.10 -25.75
N TRP A 127 -20.92 0.96 -26.17
CA TRP A 127 -21.96 0.29 -25.38
C TRP A 127 -21.35 -0.46 -24.19
N VAL A 128 -21.92 -0.27 -22.99
CA VAL A 128 -21.57 -1.02 -21.79
C VAL A 128 -22.83 -1.66 -21.22
N ALA A 129 -22.78 -2.96 -20.90
CA ALA A 129 -23.90 -3.66 -20.26
C ALA A 129 -24.09 -3.16 -18.82
N PHE A 130 -25.33 -2.93 -18.42
CA PHE A 130 -25.65 -2.39 -17.10
C PHE A 130 -25.26 -3.34 -15.95
N GLY A 131 -25.30 -4.66 -16.18
CA GLY A 131 -24.78 -5.65 -15.23
C GLY A 131 -23.29 -5.47 -14.92
N ASP A 132 -22.48 -5.05 -15.89
CA ASP A 132 -21.06 -4.72 -15.68
C ASP A 132 -20.91 -3.41 -14.88
N ILE A 133 -21.70 -2.38 -15.21
CA ILE A 133 -21.68 -1.09 -14.48
C ILE A 133 -22.00 -1.28 -13.00
N THR A 134 -23.05 -2.04 -12.68
CA THR A 134 -23.45 -2.31 -11.31
C THR A 134 -22.43 -3.18 -10.57
N PHE A 135 -21.86 -4.19 -11.24
CA PHE A 135 -20.78 -4.99 -10.66
C PHE A 135 -19.53 -4.16 -10.35
N ARG A 136 -19.07 -3.29 -11.25
CA ARG A 136 -17.93 -2.39 -10.99
C ARG A 136 -18.21 -1.46 -9.81
N ALA A 137 -19.40 -0.85 -9.76
CA ALA A 137 -19.79 0.03 -8.65
C ALA A 137 -19.89 -0.71 -7.31
N GLU A 138 -20.28 -1.99 -7.30
CA GLU A 138 -20.23 -2.83 -6.11
C GLU A 138 -18.82 -3.29 -5.75
N ALA A 139 -18.01 -3.66 -6.74
CA ALA A 139 -16.62 -4.09 -6.57
C ALA A 139 -15.79 -2.95 -5.95
N ASP A 140 -15.92 -1.73 -6.48
CA ASP A 140 -15.27 -0.52 -5.97
C ASP A 140 -15.60 -0.23 -4.49
N LYS A 141 -16.80 -0.59 -4.04
CA LYS A 141 -17.21 -0.44 -2.64
C LYS A 141 -16.73 -1.57 -1.73
N LYS A 142 -16.49 -2.76 -2.29
CA LYS A 142 -16.22 -4.00 -1.52
C LYS A 142 -14.74 -4.36 -1.47
N PHE A 143 -13.93 -3.95 -2.46
CA PHE A 143 -12.51 -4.27 -2.50
C PHE A 143 -11.65 -3.16 -1.90
N LYS A 144 -10.61 -3.57 -1.18
CA LYS A 144 -9.61 -2.65 -0.64
C LYS A 144 -8.75 -2.10 -1.79
N TYR A 145 -8.67 -0.77 -1.90
CA TYR A 145 -7.80 -0.12 -2.88
C TYR A 145 -6.32 -0.30 -2.49
N SER A 146 -5.64 -1.22 -3.19
CA SER A 146 -4.20 -1.44 -3.04
C SER A 146 -3.54 -1.39 -4.41
N VAL A 147 -2.46 -0.62 -4.50
CA VAL A 147 -1.53 -0.64 -5.64
C VAL A 147 -0.27 -1.41 -5.27
N LYS A 148 0.42 -2.00 -6.23
CA LYS A 148 1.64 -2.78 -6.01
C LYS A 148 2.78 -2.33 -6.91
N LEU A 149 4.00 -2.37 -6.39
CA LEU A 149 5.18 -1.83 -7.07
C LEU A 149 5.50 -2.55 -8.39
N SER A 150 5.09 -3.81 -8.59
CA SER A 150 5.24 -4.51 -9.86
C SER A 150 4.53 -3.84 -11.04
N ASP A 151 3.48 -3.07 -10.78
CA ASP A 151 2.67 -2.42 -11.82
C ASP A 151 3.27 -1.07 -12.27
N PHE A 152 4.34 -0.61 -11.60
CA PHE A 152 4.98 0.67 -11.85
C PHE A 152 6.50 0.52 -12.00
N THR A 153 7.12 1.44 -12.74
CA THR A 153 8.57 1.42 -12.91
C THR A 153 9.29 2.10 -11.76
N THR A 154 8.69 3.15 -11.18
CA THR A 154 9.27 3.93 -10.07
C THR A 154 8.37 3.94 -8.83
N LEU A 155 8.96 4.19 -7.65
CA LEU A 155 8.19 4.41 -6.43
C LEU A 155 7.31 5.66 -6.49
N GLN A 156 7.71 6.70 -7.23
CA GLN A 156 6.87 7.90 -7.36
C GLN A 156 5.57 7.61 -8.10
N GLN A 157 5.60 6.85 -9.21
CA GLN A 157 4.39 6.48 -9.94
C GLN A 157 3.42 5.64 -9.08
N LEU A 158 3.97 4.70 -8.31
CA LEU A 158 3.23 3.94 -7.32
C LEU A 158 2.59 4.88 -6.28
N ALA A 159 3.38 5.80 -5.73
CA ALA A 159 2.91 6.76 -4.74
C ALA A 159 1.80 7.65 -5.30
N ASP A 160 1.89 8.09 -6.54
CA ASP A 160 0.87 8.91 -7.21
C ASP A 160 -0.46 8.14 -7.34
N ALA A 161 -0.40 6.86 -7.72
CA ALA A 161 -1.57 5.99 -7.91
C ALA A 161 -2.19 5.48 -6.59
N ALA A 162 -1.45 5.52 -5.48
CA ALA A 162 -1.91 5.00 -4.20
C ALA A 162 -3.11 5.80 -3.65
N VAL A 163 -4.06 5.09 -3.02
CA VAL A 163 -5.23 5.68 -2.34
C VAL A 163 -5.27 5.30 -0.86
N ASP A 164 -5.23 4.00 -0.54
CA ASP A 164 -5.28 3.48 0.84
C ASP A 164 -4.03 2.65 1.15
N SER A 165 -3.75 1.62 0.35
CA SER A 165 -2.61 0.73 0.59
C SER A 165 -1.64 0.62 -0.58
N VAL A 166 -0.39 0.38 -0.23
CA VAL A 166 0.73 0.19 -1.14
C VAL A 166 1.41 -1.13 -0.78
N LEU A 167 1.70 -1.95 -1.79
CA LEU A 167 2.44 -3.19 -1.63
C LEU A 167 3.80 -3.09 -2.35
N ILE A 168 4.89 -3.32 -1.61
CA ILE A 168 6.23 -3.47 -2.19
C ILE A 168 6.48 -4.96 -2.40
N ASP A 169 6.17 -5.46 -3.60
CA ASP A 169 6.20 -6.88 -3.96
C ASP A 169 7.41 -7.29 -4.82
N ARG A 170 8.27 -6.34 -5.15
CA ARG A 170 9.55 -6.57 -5.83
C ARG A 170 10.64 -5.72 -5.23
N ASP A 171 11.88 -6.19 -5.35
CA ASP A 171 13.03 -5.39 -4.94
C ASP A 171 13.06 -4.07 -5.73
N TYR A 172 13.45 -3.01 -5.04
CA TYR A 172 13.56 -1.66 -5.60
C TYR A 172 14.97 -1.12 -5.38
N ASN A 173 15.66 -0.84 -6.47
CA ASN A 173 16.96 -0.19 -6.43
C ASN A 173 16.74 1.32 -6.43
N PHE A 174 17.18 2.01 -5.37
CA PHE A 174 17.06 3.46 -5.26
C PHE A 174 18.42 4.14 -5.40
N SER A 175 18.40 5.40 -5.84
CA SER A 175 19.59 6.26 -5.84
C SER A 175 19.68 7.08 -4.55
N ASN A 176 20.90 7.44 -4.13
CA ASN A 176 21.09 8.28 -2.94
C ASN A 176 20.29 9.59 -3.04
N ASN A 177 19.47 9.87 -2.02
CA ASN A 177 18.55 11.00 -1.91
C ASN A 177 17.36 10.97 -2.89
N GLU A 178 17.05 9.81 -3.47
CA GLU A 178 15.79 9.63 -4.19
C GLU A 178 14.62 9.96 -3.27
N THR A 179 13.76 10.88 -3.70
CA THR A 179 12.67 11.40 -2.89
C THR A 179 11.33 11.01 -3.49
N VAL A 180 10.48 10.41 -2.67
CA VAL A 180 9.12 9.99 -3.00
C VAL A 180 8.15 10.87 -2.23
N ASN A 181 7.24 11.51 -2.96
CA ASN A 181 6.18 12.35 -2.42
C ASN A 181 4.87 11.58 -2.41
N PHE A 182 4.28 11.37 -1.23
CA PHE A 182 3.01 10.66 -1.04
C PHE A 182 1.77 11.58 -1.03
N GLY A 183 1.93 12.88 -1.28
CA GLY A 183 0.83 13.82 -1.51
C GLY A 183 -0.10 14.05 -0.32
N GLY A 184 0.37 13.84 0.91
CA GLY A 184 -0.40 13.96 2.14
C GLY A 184 -1.34 12.79 2.42
N LYS A 185 -1.28 11.72 1.61
CA LYS A 185 -2.15 10.56 1.74
C LYS A 185 -1.80 9.74 2.97
N THR A 186 -2.83 9.28 3.69
CA THR A 186 -2.65 8.36 4.82
C THR A 186 -2.62 6.95 4.26
N LEU A 187 -1.45 6.31 4.28
CA LEU A 187 -1.22 5.06 3.57
C LEU A 187 -0.74 3.95 4.50
N THR A 188 -1.16 2.72 4.20
CA THR A 188 -0.48 1.51 4.71
C THR A 188 0.49 1.01 3.63
N ILE A 189 1.79 1.07 3.90
CA ILE A 189 2.84 0.58 3.01
C ILE A 189 3.33 -0.77 3.54
N ASP A 190 2.92 -1.86 2.90
CA ASP A 190 3.29 -3.24 3.24
C ASP A 190 4.48 -3.68 2.40
N CYS A 191 5.63 -3.93 3.04
CA CYS A 191 6.85 -4.30 2.36
C CYS A 191 7.08 -5.82 2.43
N LYS A 192 7.10 -6.47 1.25
CA LYS A 192 7.42 -7.91 1.09
C LYS A 192 8.69 -8.14 0.27
N ALA A 193 9.38 -7.07 -0.08
CA ALA A 193 10.62 -7.07 -0.83
C ALA A 193 11.54 -5.95 -0.34
N LYS A 194 12.76 -5.89 -0.88
CA LYS A 194 13.84 -5.05 -0.36
C LYS A 194 13.91 -3.69 -1.04
N PHE A 195 14.35 -2.68 -0.29
CA PHE A 195 14.92 -1.46 -0.83
C PHE A 195 16.44 -1.58 -0.86
N ILE A 196 17.04 -1.53 -2.04
CA ILE A 196 18.47 -1.78 -2.27
C ILE A 196 19.13 -0.49 -2.74
N GLY A 197 20.14 -0.03 -2.04
CA GLY A 197 20.83 1.20 -2.39
C GLY A 197 21.72 1.73 -1.28
N ASP A 198 22.74 2.48 -1.67
CA ASP A 198 23.59 3.22 -0.74
C ASP A 198 23.10 4.67 -0.63
N GLY A 199 23.03 5.19 0.60
CA GLY A 199 22.49 6.52 0.89
C GLY A 199 21.04 6.48 1.39
N SER A 200 20.29 7.55 1.12
CA SER A 200 18.92 7.71 1.63
C SER A 200 17.85 7.51 0.55
N LEU A 201 16.85 6.69 0.83
CA LEU A 201 15.53 6.72 0.19
C LEU A 201 14.60 7.58 1.06
N VAL A 202 14.08 8.66 0.51
CA VAL A 202 13.40 9.71 1.27
C VAL A 202 11.89 9.67 1.02
N PHE A 203 11.11 9.44 2.06
CA PHE A 203 9.66 9.54 2.03
C PHE A 203 9.21 10.88 2.61
N THR A 204 8.39 11.59 1.84
CA THR A 204 7.85 12.93 2.18
C THR A 204 6.35 12.96 2.03
N GLN A 205 5.71 13.91 2.73
CA GLN A 205 4.27 14.13 2.69
C GLN A 205 3.44 12.86 2.94
N LEU A 206 3.86 12.01 3.89
CA LEU A 206 2.97 10.97 4.39
C LEU A 206 1.92 11.60 5.32
N GLY A 207 0.66 11.27 5.08
CA GLY A 207 -0.46 11.70 5.91
C GLY A 207 -0.36 11.12 7.32
N ARG A 208 -0.90 11.85 8.31
CA ARG A 208 -0.90 11.42 9.71
C ARG A 208 -1.64 10.08 9.86
N GLY A 209 -0.99 9.11 10.51
CA GLY A 209 -1.51 7.75 10.66
C GLY A 209 -0.98 6.78 9.60
N SER A 210 -0.12 7.23 8.69
CA SER A 210 0.55 6.32 7.75
C SER A 210 1.45 5.33 8.49
N VAL A 211 1.48 4.10 8.00
CA VAL A 211 2.28 3.02 8.58
C VAL A 211 3.12 2.38 7.48
N VAL A 212 4.43 2.27 7.71
CA VAL A 212 5.36 1.49 6.89
C VAL A 212 5.65 0.19 7.63
N VAL A 213 5.42 -0.94 6.98
CA VAL A 213 5.47 -2.25 7.62
C VAL A 213 6.50 -3.12 6.92
N GLY A 214 7.44 -3.70 7.67
CA GLY A 214 8.36 -4.71 7.13
C GLY A 214 9.43 -4.15 6.19
N ALA A 215 9.72 -2.85 6.23
CA ALA A 215 10.74 -2.25 5.37
C ALA A 215 12.10 -2.93 5.60
N TYR A 216 12.65 -3.48 4.52
CA TYR A 216 13.97 -4.14 4.52
C TYR A 216 14.96 -3.31 3.72
N MET A 217 15.87 -2.63 4.41
CA MET A 217 16.90 -1.80 3.77
C MET A 217 18.19 -2.60 3.56
N GLU A 218 18.77 -2.57 2.37
CA GLU A 218 20.02 -3.29 2.08
C GLU A 218 20.98 -2.40 1.29
N SER A 219 22.22 -2.25 1.78
CA SER A 219 23.25 -1.53 1.03
C SER A 219 23.55 -2.24 -0.29
N ALA A 220 23.79 -1.48 -1.36
CA ALA A 220 24.27 -2.06 -2.61
C ALA A 220 25.74 -2.51 -2.43
N THR A 221 26.54 -1.69 -1.76
CA THR A 221 27.94 -1.98 -1.46
C THR A 221 28.08 -2.94 -0.28
N THR A 222 29.03 -3.87 -0.36
CA THR A 222 29.49 -4.67 0.78
C THR A 222 30.73 -4.01 1.39
N PRO A 223 30.62 -3.39 2.58
CA PRO A 223 31.73 -2.65 3.18
C PRO A 223 32.76 -3.57 3.85
N TRP A 224 33.92 -3.00 4.17
CA TRP A 224 34.87 -3.57 5.11
C TRP A 224 34.40 -3.33 6.56
N VAL A 225 34.39 -4.38 7.35
CA VAL A 225 33.97 -4.35 8.76
C VAL A 225 35.01 -4.98 9.67
N ILE A 226 35.13 -4.46 10.90
CA ILE A 226 35.88 -5.08 11.99
C ILE A 226 34.94 -5.85 12.92
N LYS A 227 35.47 -6.90 13.56
CA LYS A 227 34.77 -7.76 14.53
C LYS A 227 35.61 -7.79 15.83
N PRO A 228 35.58 -6.74 16.68
CA PRO A 228 36.43 -6.63 17.87
C PRO A 228 36.01 -7.57 19.03
N TRP A 229 35.59 -8.79 18.72
CA TRP A 229 35.24 -9.83 19.67
C TRP A 229 35.61 -11.20 19.12
N THR A 230 35.90 -12.14 20.02
CA THR A 230 36.15 -13.54 19.71
C THR A 230 34.84 -14.31 19.53
N ASP A 231 34.94 -15.56 19.05
CA ASP A 231 33.78 -16.45 18.92
C ASP A 231 33.21 -16.87 20.29
N ASP A 232 34.03 -16.86 21.35
CA ASP A 232 33.61 -17.02 22.75
C ASP A 232 33.04 -15.73 23.37
N ASN A 233 32.71 -14.73 22.54
CA ASN A 233 32.11 -13.46 22.93
C ASN A 233 32.97 -12.63 23.90
N GLN A 234 34.30 -12.77 23.86
CA GLN A 234 35.23 -11.92 24.61
C GLN A 234 35.68 -10.74 23.75
N TRP A 235 35.84 -9.56 24.35
CA TRP A 235 36.34 -8.38 23.63
C TRP A 235 37.80 -8.53 23.22
N ILE A 236 38.11 -8.15 21.98
CA ILE A 236 39.47 -7.99 21.48
C ILE A 236 39.87 -6.54 21.71
N THR A 237 40.90 -6.30 22.51
CA THR A 237 41.39 -4.94 22.83
C THR A 237 42.72 -4.60 22.16
N ASN A 238 43.46 -5.59 21.68
CA ASN A 238 44.70 -5.37 20.93
C ASN A 238 44.36 -4.88 19.51
N PRO A 239 44.86 -3.70 19.07
CA PRO A 239 44.48 -3.10 17.78
C PRO A 239 44.90 -3.95 16.58
N ALA A 240 46.06 -4.62 16.62
CA ALA A 240 46.49 -5.50 15.54
C ALA A 240 45.59 -6.74 15.43
N ALA A 241 45.15 -7.29 16.57
CA ALA A 241 44.19 -8.38 16.59
C ALA A 241 42.81 -7.95 16.06
N VAL A 242 42.36 -6.72 16.34
CA VAL A 242 41.11 -6.18 15.74
C VAL A 242 41.26 -6.07 14.21
N VAL A 243 42.37 -5.53 13.71
CA VAL A 243 42.62 -5.43 12.26
C VAL A 243 42.67 -6.82 11.60
N ALA A 244 43.18 -7.84 12.29
CA ALA A 244 43.17 -9.21 11.78
C ALA A 244 41.75 -9.79 11.57
N THR A 245 40.71 -9.18 12.14
CA THR A 245 39.31 -9.58 11.94
C THR A 245 38.63 -8.92 10.74
N LEU A 246 39.32 -8.01 10.06
CA LEU A 246 38.80 -7.22 8.95
C LEU A 246 38.29 -8.13 7.82
N LYS A 247 37.05 -7.92 7.39
CA LYS A 247 36.42 -8.67 6.30
C LYS A 247 35.42 -7.82 5.53
N GLN A 248 35.11 -8.19 4.29
CA GLN A 248 33.96 -7.63 3.58
C GLN A 248 32.69 -8.36 4.01
N SER A 249 31.76 -7.65 4.64
CA SER A 249 30.49 -8.21 5.09
C SER A 249 29.48 -7.10 5.37
N LYS A 250 28.19 -7.39 5.17
CA LYS A 250 27.08 -6.48 5.55
C LYS A 250 26.59 -6.71 6.99
N THR A 251 27.25 -7.60 7.75
CA THR A 251 26.91 -7.93 9.15
C THR A 251 28.10 -8.59 9.88
N ASP A 252 27.90 -9.06 11.12
CA ASP A 252 28.93 -9.67 11.99
C ASP A 252 30.14 -8.73 12.20
N GLY A 253 29.87 -7.45 12.39
CA GLY A 253 30.89 -6.42 12.43
C GLY A 253 30.29 -5.06 12.08
N TYR A 254 31.11 -4.04 12.17
CA TYR A 254 30.74 -2.69 11.78
C TYR A 254 31.91 -1.98 11.07
N GLN A 255 31.60 -0.93 10.31
CA GLN A 255 32.60 -0.13 9.61
C GLN A 255 33.41 0.69 10.64
N PRO A 256 34.75 0.65 10.65
CA PRO A 256 35.56 1.45 11.55
C PRO A 256 35.27 2.95 11.44
N THR A 257 35.25 3.63 12.58
CA THR A 257 35.00 5.07 12.72
C THR A 257 36.16 5.76 13.42
N VAL A 258 36.10 7.09 13.47
CA VAL A 258 37.05 7.88 14.27
C VAL A 258 36.99 7.55 15.77
N ASN A 259 35.88 7.02 16.27
CA ASN A 259 35.77 6.61 17.69
C ASN A 259 36.61 5.36 17.98
N ASP A 260 36.76 4.47 16.99
CA ASP A 260 37.59 3.28 17.11
C ASP A 260 39.08 3.65 17.26
N TYR A 261 39.51 4.77 16.70
CA TYR A 261 40.90 5.22 16.79
C TYR A 261 41.27 5.60 18.22
N ALA A 262 40.31 6.16 18.97
CA ALA A 262 40.45 6.41 20.40
C ALA A 262 40.26 5.14 21.22
N LYS A 263 39.34 4.25 20.83
CA LYS A 263 39.02 3.01 21.57
C LYS A 263 40.15 1.97 21.49
N PHE A 264 40.81 1.87 20.34
CA PHE A 264 41.92 0.95 20.07
C PHE A 264 43.15 1.76 19.62
N PRO A 265 43.92 2.33 20.56
CA PRO A 265 45.03 3.22 20.22
C PRO A 265 46.00 2.61 19.21
N GLY A 266 46.24 3.31 18.10
CA GLY A 266 47.12 2.87 17.01
C GLY A 266 46.43 2.06 15.91
N ILE A 267 45.13 1.76 16.01
CA ILE A 267 44.42 1.03 14.95
C ILE A 267 44.35 1.82 13.62
N GLU A 268 44.31 3.15 13.68
CA GLU A 268 44.20 4.02 12.50
C GLU A 268 45.36 3.85 11.51
N SER A 269 46.57 3.62 12.03
CA SER A 269 47.76 3.39 11.21
C SER A 269 47.85 1.96 10.68
N LEU A 270 47.19 1.01 11.33
CA LEU A 270 47.15 -0.40 10.95
C LEU A 270 46.04 -0.72 9.94
N LEU A 271 44.95 0.04 9.95
CA LEU A 271 43.84 -0.14 9.00
C LEU A 271 44.27 0.28 7.58
N PRO A 272 43.97 -0.55 6.56
CA PRO A 272 44.20 -0.17 5.18
C PRO A 272 43.27 0.99 4.77
N PRO A 273 43.67 1.84 3.80
CA PRO A 273 42.90 3.03 3.42
C PRO A 273 41.43 2.77 3.08
N GLU A 274 41.13 1.68 2.38
CA GLU A 274 39.79 1.28 1.96
C GLU A 274 38.85 0.90 3.12
N ALA A 275 39.40 0.60 4.30
CA ALA A 275 38.63 0.30 5.50
C ALA A 275 38.33 1.54 6.36
N LYS A 276 38.92 2.70 6.04
CA LYS A 276 38.81 3.94 6.81
C LYS A 276 37.83 4.91 6.14
N GLY A 277 37.02 5.59 6.95
CA GLY A 277 36.14 6.66 6.46
C GLY A 277 35.08 6.18 5.44
N GLN A 278 34.76 4.89 5.45
CA GLN A 278 33.65 4.34 4.67
C GLN A 278 32.34 4.99 5.14
N SER A 279 31.38 5.14 4.23
CA SER A 279 30.08 5.73 4.55
C SER A 279 28.90 4.89 4.02
N ILE A 280 28.97 3.57 4.17
CA ILE A 280 27.99 2.66 3.59
C ILE A 280 26.80 2.50 4.54
N SER A 281 25.62 2.85 4.07
CA SER A 281 24.33 2.60 4.74
C SER A 281 23.21 2.64 3.71
N SER A 282 22.19 1.83 3.90
CA SER A 282 20.90 1.95 3.21
C SER A 282 19.89 2.55 4.18
N THR A 283 19.48 3.79 3.93
CA THR A 283 18.70 4.57 4.89
C THR A 283 17.30 4.82 4.38
N LEU A 284 16.29 4.41 5.15
CA LEU A 284 14.93 4.93 4.97
C LEU A 284 14.81 6.24 5.75
N GLU A 285 14.61 7.34 5.05
CA GLU A 285 14.40 8.65 5.66
C GLU A 285 12.93 9.04 5.57
N ILE A 286 12.26 9.17 6.73
CA ILE A 286 10.96 9.83 6.85
C ILE A 286 11.23 11.30 7.15
N ARG A 287 10.86 12.19 6.22
CA ARG A 287 11.19 13.62 6.31
C ARG A 287 9.94 14.46 6.51
N GLU A 288 9.97 15.31 7.54
CA GLU A 288 8.98 16.35 7.86
C GLU A 288 7.54 15.81 7.96
N CYS A 289 7.39 14.56 8.40
CA CYS A 289 6.09 13.92 8.58
C CYS A 289 5.65 13.93 10.04
N THR A 290 4.34 13.86 10.27
CA THR A 290 3.74 13.78 11.60
C THR A 290 2.90 12.52 11.77
N GLY A 291 3.11 11.77 12.85
CA GLY A 291 2.29 10.59 13.15
C GLY A 291 2.49 9.44 12.18
N VAL A 292 3.71 9.24 11.68
CA VAL A 292 4.09 8.09 10.86
C VAL A 292 4.75 7.03 11.73
N GLU A 293 4.37 5.78 11.55
CA GLU A 293 4.99 4.66 12.26
C GLU A 293 5.69 3.72 11.29
N VAL A 294 6.90 3.28 11.64
CA VAL A 294 7.64 2.24 10.94
C VAL A 294 7.66 1.00 11.82
N HIS A 295 7.06 -0.08 11.35
CA HIS A 295 6.84 -1.32 12.09
C HIS A 295 7.70 -2.45 11.50
N ARG A 296 8.30 -3.28 12.35
CA ARG A 296 9.00 -4.51 11.92
C ARG A 296 10.06 -4.28 10.85
N ALA A 297 10.73 -3.14 10.92
CA ALA A 297 11.77 -2.80 9.97
C ALA A 297 13.04 -3.64 10.24
N SER A 298 13.69 -4.09 9.16
CA SER A 298 14.91 -4.91 9.22
C SER A 298 15.88 -4.49 8.12
N GLY A 299 17.00 -5.19 7.98
CA GLY A 299 17.93 -4.95 6.88
C GLY A 299 19.41 -5.22 7.18
N LEU A 300 20.24 -4.95 6.18
CA LEU A 300 21.68 -5.15 6.18
C LEU A 300 22.40 -3.85 5.82
N MET A 301 23.26 -3.37 6.72
CA MET A 301 23.79 -2.00 6.71
C MET A 301 22.66 -0.97 6.70
N ALA A 302 21.60 -1.27 7.46
CA ALA A 302 20.33 -0.54 7.45
C ALA A 302 20.30 0.59 8.47
N CYS A 303 19.65 1.70 8.09
CA CYS A 303 19.40 2.86 8.96
C CYS A 303 17.97 3.38 8.73
N PHE A 304 17.39 3.98 9.77
CA PHE A 304 16.05 4.56 9.77
C PHE A 304 16.13 5.96 10.39
N LEU A 305 15.90 6.97 9.56
CA LEU A 305 16.04 8.38 9.93
C LEU A 305 14.68 9.06 9.90
N PHE A 306 14.31 9.70 10.99
CA PHE A 306 13.15 10.58 11.09
C PHE A 306 13.66 12.01 11.22
N ARG A 307 13.65 12.76 10.11
CA ARG A 307 14.18 14.12 10.04
C ARG A 307 13.05 15.13 10.10
N GLY A 308 13.05 16.02 11.09
CA GLY A 308 12.00 17.02 11.28
C GLY A 308 10.63 16.43 11.62
N CYS A 309 10.61 15.20 12.14
CA CYS A 309 9.37 14.46 12.40
C CYS A 309 8.83 14.70 13.82
N HIS A 310 7.52 14.51 13.97
CA HIS A 310 6.80 14.63 15.24
C HIS A 310 5.78 13.50 15.38
N PHE A 311 5.57 12.99 16.58
CA PHE A 311 4.64 11.89 16.88
C PHE A 311 4.93 10.61 16.08
N CYS A 312 6.14 10.45 15.57
CA CYS A 312 6.55 9.31 14.74
C CYS A 312 7.19 8.21 15.59
N LYS A 313 7.08 6.96 15.16
CA LYS A 313 7.57 5.82 15.95
C LYS A 313 8.32 4.82 15.10
N MET A 314 9.39 4.28 15.67
CA MET A 314 9.95 3.00 15.27
C MET A 314 9.40 1.95 16.22
N VAL A 315 8.65 0.97 15.71
CA VAL A 315 7.92 -0.03 16.49
C VAL A 315 8.39 -1.43 16.12
N ASP A 316 8.74 -2.23 17.11
CA ASP A 316 9.11 -3.63 16.96
C ASP A 316 10.16 -3.86 15.85
N ALA A 317 11.24 -3.05 15.86
CA ALA A 317 12.36 -3.23 14.93
C ALA A 317 12.83 -4.69 14.92
N ASP A 318 12.85 -5.31 13.74
CA ASP A 318 13.12 -6.73 13.55
C ASP A 318 14.61 -6.96 13.30
N ASN A 319 15.39 -6.60 14.32
CA ASN A 319 16.84 -6.81 14.40
C ASN A 319 17.64 -6.38 13.14
N PRO A 320 17.46 -5.16 12.59
CA PRO A 320 18.30 -4.69 11.50
C PRO A 320 19.78 -4.70 11.91
N SER A 321 20.64 -5.09 10.97
CA SER A 321 22.10 -4.99 11.09
C SER A 321 22.54 -3.59 10.64
N GLY A 322 22.98 -2.77 11.60
CA GLY A 322 23.24 -1.35 11.38
C GLY A 322 24.37 -1.03 10.38
N GLY A 323 24.24 0.10 9.68
CA GLY A 323 25.27 0.68 8.82
C GLY A 323 26.25 1.59 9.55
N VAL A 324 26.86 2.55 8.83
CA VAL A 324 27.78 3.54 9.42
C VAL A 324 27.06 4.58 10.30
N HIS A 325 25.80 4.89 9.98
CA HIS A 325 25.01 5.87 10.73
C HIS A 325 24.23 5.20 11.88
N GLY A 326 23.55 6.00 12.69
CA GLY A 326 22.74 5.46 13.77
C GLY A 326 21.53 4.71 13.22
N VAL A 327 21.30 3.50 13.75
CA VAL A 327 20.32 2.56 13.18
C VAL A 327 18.92 3.17 13.21
N ILE A 328 18.54 3.82 14.31
CA ILE A 328 17.29 4.56 14.45
C ILE A 328 17.62 5.95 14.97
N THR A 329 17.27 6.98 14.19
CA THR A 329 17.62 8.38 14.49
C THR A 329 16.40 9.28 14.40
N PHE A 330 16.12 10.03 15.46
CA PHE A 330 15.20 11.16 15.44
C PHE A 330 16.00 12.46 15.47
N GLU A 331 15.99 13.19 14.35
CA GLU A 331 16.75 14.42 14.16
C GLU A 331 15.81 15.61 13.93
N ASN A 332 15.80 16.57 14.86
CA ASN A 332 14.99 17.79 14.76
C ASN A 332 15.86 19.04 14.88
N LEU A 333 17.02 19.07 14.20
CA LEU A 333 17.93 20.23 14.22
C LEU A 333 17.29 21.46 13.54
N SER A 334 16.41 21.24 12.56
CA SER A 334 15.61 22.28 11.93
C SER A 334 14.16 22.21 12.40
N GLY A 335 13.43 23.33 12.31
CA GLY A 335 12.03 23.42 12.72
C GLY A 335 11.83 23.39 14.24
N ASP A 336 10.67 22.90 14.67
CA ASP A 336 10.34 22.74 16.08
C ASP A 336 11.15 21.63 16.75
N TRP A 337 11.16 21.63 18.09
CA TRP A 337 11.71 20.53 18.86
C TRP A 337 10.88 19.26 18.61
N GLY A 338 11.56 18.15 18.32
CA GLY A 338 10.87 16.87 18.15
C GLY A 338 10.12 16.46 19.40
N LYS A 339 8.90 15.96 19.25
CA LYS A 339 8.01 15.54 20.34
C LYS A 339 7.16 14.36 19.89
N GLY A 340 6.82 13.46 20.81
CA GLY A 340 6.04 12.25 20.53
C GLY A 340 6.82 11.20 19.73
N ASN A 341 8.13 11.37 19.63
CA ASN A 341 9.01 10.51 18.86
C ASN A 341 9.51 9.36 19.73
N TYR A 342 9.26 8.11 19.32
CA TYR A 342 9.61 6.94 20.12
C TYR A 342 10.30 5.82 19.35
N VAL A 343 11.12 5.08 20.08
CA VAL A 343 11.42 3.68 19.81
C VAL A 343 10.64 2.83 20.81
N ILE A 344 9.84 1.89 20.32
CA ILE A 344 8.99 1.01 21.14
C ILE A 344 9.21 -0.43 20.73
N GLY A 345 9.63 -1.28 21.67
CA GLY A 345 9.81 -2.70 21.40
C GLY A 345 10.98 -2.98 20.46
N GLY A 346 11.09 -4.25 20.06
CA GLY A 346 12.06 -4.71 19.07
C GLY A 346 13.52 -4.58 19.50
N ARG A 347 14.41 -4.73 18.53
CA ARG A 347 15.85 -4.78 18.75
C ARG A 347 16.64 -4.37 17.52
N THR A 348 17.92 -4.07 17.70
CA THR A 348 18.89 -3.89 16.61
C THR A 348 20.20 -4.60 16.93
N SER A 349 20.97 -4.94 15.90
CA SER A 349 22.34 -5.46 16.05
C SER A 349 23.34 -4.63 15.26
N TYR A 350 24.57 -4.53 15.77
CA TYR A 350 25.69 -3.84 15.11
C TYR A 350 25.40 -2.34 14.87
N GLY A 351 25.95 -1.80 13.78
CA GLY A 351 26.00 -0.37 13.50
C GLY A 351 27.28 0.26 14.03
N SER A 352 27.90 1.13 13.23
CA SER A 352 29.18 1.75 13.59
C SER A 352 29.08 2.79 14.70
N VAL A 353 27.88 3.33 14.92
CA VAL A 353 27.61 4.32 15.96
C VAL A 353 26.48 3.82 16.88
N SER A 354 25.62 4.72 17.34
CA SER A 354 24.57 4.38 18.29
C SER A 354 23.36 3.68 17.66
N SER A 355 22.70 2.76 18.37
CA SER A 355 21.52 2.06 17.84
C SER A 355 20.27 2.94 17.80
N ALA A 356 19.92 3.58 18.92
CA ALA A 356 18.80 4.52 18.99
C ALA A 356 19.29 5.88 19.48
N GLN A 357 18.98 6.95 18.74
CA GLN A 357 19.49 8.27 19.07
C GLN A 357 18.55 9.44 18.77
N PHE A 358 18.70 10.49 19.58
CA PHE A 358 17.85 11.69 19.52
C PHE A 358 18.69 12.96 19.45
N LEU A 359 18.30 13.87 18.56
CA LEU A 359 18.88 15.19 18.42
C LEU A 359 17.76 16.23 18.48
N ARG A 360 17.85 17.16 19.44
CA ARG A 360 16.89 18.27 19.61
C ARG A 360 15.42 17.81 19.77
N ASN A 361 15.21 16.80 20.61
CA ASN A 361 13.87 16.31 20.99
C ASN A 361 13.52 16.71 22.44
N ASN A 362 12.27 17.14 22.66
CA ASN A 362 11.75 17.54 23.97
C ASN A 362 10.33 16.99 24.20
N GLY A 363 10.19 16.00 25.08
CA GLY A 363 8.90 15.38 25.42
C GLY A 363 7.95 16.25 26.26
N GLY A 364 8.40 17.42 26.72
CA GLY A 364 7.63 18.30 27.60
C GLY A 364 7.25 17.66 28.95
N PHE A 365 6.30 18.25 29.68
CA PHE A 365 5.91 17.74 31.00
C PHE A 365 5.33 16.32 30.96
N ALA A 366 4.68 15.95 29.86
CA ALA A 366 4.12 14.61 29.65
C ALA A 366 5.17 13.52 29.45
N ARG A 367 6.46 13.89 29.29
CA ARG A 367 7.55 12.97 28.93
C ARG A 367 7.26 12.24 27.61
N ASP A 368 6.70 12.97 26.65
CA ASP A 368 6.18 12.41 25.42
C ASP A 368 7.28 12.23 24.35
N GLY A 369 8.09 11.19 24.52
CA GLY A 369 9.13 10.74 23.59
C GLY A 369 10.17 9.86 24.29
N GLY A 370 10.96 9.09 23.54
CA GLY A 370 12.08 8.31 24.09
C GLY A 370 12.14 6.85 23.64
N VAL A 371 12.68 5.97 24.50
CA VAL A 371 12.93 4.55 24.22
C VAL A 371 12.30 3.69 25.30
N ILE A 372 11.50 2.70 24.90
CA ILE A 372 10.77 1.78 25.80
C ILE A 372 10.81 0.36 25.23
N GLY A 373 11.20 -0.64 26.02
CA GLY A 373 11.11 -2.04 25.59
C GLY A 373 12.13 -2.46 24.52
N PHE A 374 13.24 -1.74 24.36
CA PHE A 374 14.14 -1.87 23.21
C PHE A 374 15.45 -2.58 23.57
N THR A 375 15.94 -3.49 22.71
CA THR A 375 17.27 -4.11 22.91
C THR A 375 18.29 -3.67 21.86
N SER A 376 19.44 -3.16 22.31
CA SER A 376 20.60 -2.95 21.44
C SER A 376 21.67 -4.02 21.67
N TYR A 377 22.22 -4.56 20.58
CA TYR A 377 23.33 -5.51 20.64
C TYR A 377 24.52 -5.03 19.80
N ARG A 378 25.69 -4.90 20.43
CA ARG A 378 26.97 -4.56 19.77
C ARG A 378 26.95 -3.30 18.91
N ALA A 379 26.33 -2.23 19.38
CA ALA A 379 26.54 -0.91 18.82
C ALA A 379 28.04 -0.55 18.87
N GLY A 380 28.58 -0.02 17.78
CA GLY A 380 29.97 0.44 17.68
C GLY A 380 30.27 1.65 18.56
N GLU A 381 29.23 2.35 19.03
CA GLU A 381 29.36 3.45 19.99
C GLU A 381 28.55 3.23 21.29
N SER A 382 27.21 3.27 21.22
CA SER A 382 26.33 3.19 22.40
C SER A 382 24.98 2.62 22.03
N GLY A 383 24.31 1.90 22.95
CA GLY A 383 22.99 1.36 22.65
C GLY A 383 21.94 2.44 22.44
N VAL A 384 21.84 3.38 23.39
CA VAL A 384 20.92 4.52 23.33
C VAL A 384 21.69 5.80 23.60
N LYS A 385 21.50 6.83 22.77
CA LYS A 385 22.25 8.10 22.86
C LYS A 385 21.34 9.33 22.72
N THR A 386 21.37 10.19 23.74
CA THR A 386 20.98 11.59 23.59
C THR A 386 22.20 12.40 23.22
N TRP A 387 22.15 13.13 22.11
CA TRP A 387 23.27 13.95 21.67
C TRP A 387 23.53 15.15 22.59
N GLN A 388 24.79 15.58 22.62
CA GLN A 388 25.26 16.70 23.43
C GLN A 388 25.85 17.80 22.53
N GLY A 389 25.95 19.01 23.09
CA GLY A 389 26.63 20.13 22.42
C GLY A 389 25.83 20.74 21.27
N THR A 390 26.57 21.13 20.24
CA THR A 390 26.06 21.80 19.04
C THR A 390 26.36 20.91 17.84
N VAL A 391 25.36 20.71 16.98
CA VAL A 391 25.51 20.03 15.68
C VAL A 391 24.97 20.98 14.61
N GLY A 392 25.74 21.23 13.56
CA GLY A 392 25.47 22.33 12.64
C GLY A 392 25.53 23.67 13.37
N SER A 393 24.45 24.45 13.30
CA SER A 393 24.35 25.78 13.91
C SER A 393 23.47 25.84 15.17
N THR A 394 23.00 24.70 15.69
CA THR A 394 22.04 24.66 16.81
C THR A 394 22.36 23.59 17.85
N THR A 395 21.66 23.64 18.99
CA THR A 395 21.76 22.63 20.04
C THR A 395 21.26 21.26 19.54
N SER A 396 21.99 20.21 19.88
CA SER A 396 21.55 18.81 19.66
C SER A 396 21.01 18.15 20.94
N ARG A 397 21.05 18.86 22.08
CA ARG A 397 20.59 18.37 23.38
C ARG A 397 19.12 17.97 23.37
N ASN A 398 18.73 17.14 24.32
CA ASN A 398 17.38 16.60 24.45
C ASN A 398 16.84 16.78 25.87
N TYR A 399 15.52 16.83 26.01
CA TYR A 399 14.86 17.04 27.30
C TYR A 399 13.63 16.14 27.44
N ASN A 400 13.31 15.77 28.69
CA ASN A 400 12.03 15.15 29.04
C ASN A 400 11.68 13.89 28.22
N LEU A 401 12.66 13.05 27.90
CA LEU A 401 12.43 11.77 27.23
C LEU A 401 12.37 10.63 28.25
N GLN A 402 11.69 9.55 27.89
CA GLN A 402 11.64 8.31 28.66
C GLN A 402 12.74 7.36 28.19
N PHE A 403 13.40 6.69 29.13
CA PHE A 403 14.35 5.60 28.86
C PHE A 403 14.07 4.51 29.88
N ARG A 404 13.31 3.48 29.47
CA ARG A 404 12.78 2.46 30.38
C ARG A 404 12.75 1.09 29.71
N ASP A 405 12.82 0.03 30.51
CA ASP A 405 12.59 -1.34 30.06
C ASP A 405 13.47 -1.76 28.85
N SER A 406 14.72 -1.27 28.78
CA SER A 406 15.62 -1.40 27.61
C SER A 406 17.00 -1.92 28.00
#